data_AF-A0A286NTF4-F1
#
_entry.id   AF-A0A286NTF4-F1
#
_cell.length_a   1.000
_cell.length_b   1.000
_cell.length_c   1.000
_cell.angle_alpha   90.00
_cell.angle_beta   90.00
_cell.angle_gamma   90.00
#
_symmetry.space_group_name_H-M   'P 1'
#
loop_
_entity.id
_entity.type
_entity.pdbx_description
1 polymer ?
#
loop_
_entity_poly.entity_id
_entity_poly.type
_entity_poly.pdbx_seq_one_letter_code
_entity_poly.pdbx_strand_id
1 'polypeptide(L)'
;MKRYKFYIIIVDNSYNFDHKKFKNQIGEVNGILAWWHYMPTAYIVKVNSGISSSDIAQFLNTLDTVFESKFFVSEVILENSNGILPPQAWEWIQKQVKDNSQLFHP
;
A
#
# COMPACT_ATOMS: atom_id res chain seq x y z
N MET A 1 -7.94 19.59 0.68
CA MET A 1 -7.60 18.33 1.41
C MET A 1 -7.20 17.29 0.38
N LYS A 2 -6.17 16.46 0.65
CA LYS A 2 -5.78 15.36 -0.26
C LYS A 2 -6.94 14.36 -0.37
N ARG A 3 -7.25 13.89 -1.58
CA ARG A 3 -8.32 12.90 -1.83
C ARG A 3 -7.91 11.50 -1.41
N TYR A 4 -6.61 11.21 -1.51
CA TYR A 4 -6.05 9.90 -1.22
C TYR A 4 -4.88 10.00 -0.23
N LYS A 5 -4.67 8.90 0.47
CA LYS A 5 -3.46 8.65 1.28
C LYS A 5 -2.77 7.41 0.76
N PHE A 6 -1.47 7.33 1.01
CA PHE A 6 -0.64 6.19 0.66
C PHE A 6 -0.03 5.61 1.92
N TYR A 7 0.03 4.29 1.99
CA TYR A 7 0.67 3.58 3.09
C TYR A 7 1.63 2.54 2.54
N ILE A 8 2.75 2.37 3.23
CA ILE A 8 3.60 1.20 3.05
C ILE A 8 3.22 0.16 4.10
N ILE A 9 3.07 -1.09 3.65
CA ILE A 9 2.84 -2.26 4.48
C ILE A 9 4.09 -3.13 4.33
N ILE A 10 4.79 -3.35 5.43
CA ILE A 10 5.91 -4.28 5.50
C ILE A 10 5.41 -5.53 6.20
N VAL A 11 5.55 -6.69 5.58
CA VAL A 11 5.14 -7.98 6.15
C VAL A 11 6.38 -8.85 6.33
N ASP A 12 6.50 -9.43 7.53
CA ASP A 12 7.46 -10.48 7.82
C ASP A 12 7.08 -11.72 7.01
N ASN A 13 7.96 -12.12 6.09
CA ASN A 13 7.76 -13.26 5.20
C ASN A 13 8.46 -14.52 5.70
N SER A 14 8.61 -14.67 7.02
CA SER A 14 9.10 -15.90 7.62
C SER A 14 8.19 -17.11 7.32
N TYR A 15 8.70 -18.32 7.58
CA TYR A 15 8.17 -19.61 7.13
C TYR A 15 6.63 -19.65 7.10
N ASN A 16 6.06 -19.85 5.90
CA ASN A 16 4.64 -20.04 5.57
C ASN A 16 3.81 -18.82 5.10
N PHE A 17 4.41 -17.65 4.86
CA PHE A 17 3.65 -16.55 4.26
C PHE A 17 3.23 -16.84 2.80
N ASP A 18 1.93 -17.05 2.57
CA ASP A 18 1.37 -17.26 1.23
C ASP A 18 1.20 -15.92 0.50
N HIS A 19 2.26 -15.49 -0.19
CA HIS A 19 2.28 -14.27 -1.00
C HIS A 19 1.15 -14.22 -2.05
N LYS A 20 0.76 -15.36 -2.62
CA LYS A 20 -0.27 -15.41 -3.66
C LYS A 20 -1.65 -15.17 -3.04
N LYS A 21 -1.94 -15.82 -1.92
CA LYS A 21 -3.18 -15.60 -1.17
C LYS A 21 -3.26 -14.16 -0.65
N PHE A 22 -2.17 -13.63 -0.09
CA PHE A 22 -2.13 -12.24 0.39
C PHE A 22 -2.37 -11.22 -0.74
N LYS A 23 -1.73 -11.43 -1.90
CA LYS A 23 -1.91 -10.59 -3.10
C LYS A 23 -3.36 -10.54 -3.59
N ASN A 24 -4.09 -11.65 -3.47
CA ASN A 24 -5.50 -11.68 -3.83
C ASN A 24 -6.35 -10.95 -2.77
N GLN A 25 -6.12 -11.25 -1.49
CA GLN A 25 -6.86 -10.66 -0.37
C GLN A 25 -6.69 -9.13 -0.30
N ILE A 26 -5.49 -8.60 -0.54
CA ILE A 26 -5.26 -7.14 -0.53
C ILE A 26 -5.95 -6.41 -1.70
N GLY A 27 -6.28 -7.13 -2.77
CA GLY A 27 -7.06 -6.58 -3.90
C GLY A 27 -8.56 -6.51 -3.64
N GLU A 28 -9.06 -7.27 -2.66
CA GLU A 28 -10.49 -7.39 -2.33
C GLU A 28 -10.93 -6.44 -1.20
N VAL A 29 -9.99 -5.65 -0.67
CA VAL A 29 -10.21 -4.80 0.50
C VAL A 29 -11.02 -3.57 0.14
N ASN A 30 -12.19 -3.46 0.75
CA ASN A 30 -12.98 -2.24 0.69
C ASN A 30 -12.16 -1.06 1.23
N GLY A 31 -11.86 -0.11 0.35
CA GLY A 31 -11.08 1.09 0.68
C GLY A 31 -9.66 1.12 0.09
N ILE A 32 -9.11 -0.01 -0.37
CA ILE A 32 -7.90 -0.04 -1.18
C ILE A 32 -8.28 0.22 -2.64
N LEU A 33 -7.88 1.38 -3.15
CA LEU A 33 -8.23 1.84 -4.50
C LEU A 33 -7.20 1.39 -5.55
N ALA A 34 -5.96 1.26 -5.13
CA ALA A 34 -4.86 0.74 -5.92
C ALA A 34 -3.78 0.25 -4.97
N TRP A 35 -2.96 -0.68 -5.44
CA TRP A 35 -1.79 -1.10 -4.70
C TRP A 35 -0.69 -1.53 -5.67
N TRP A 36 0.52 -1.59 -5.16
CA TRP A 36 1.68 -2.06 -5.89
C TRP A 36 2.57 -2.88 -4.97
N HIS A 37 3.23 -3.89 -5.54
CA HIS A 37 4.18 -4.75 -4.87
C HIS A 37 5.33 -5.02 -5.83
N TYR A 38 6.55 -4.77 -5.38
CA TYR A 38 7.76 -5.10 -6.13
C TYR A 38 8.82 -5.74 -5.22
N MET A 39 8.98 -5.22 -4.01
CA MET A 39 9.82 -5.83 -3.00
C MET A 39 9.07 -6.98 -2.31
N PRO A 40 9.69 -8.16 -2.08
CA PRO A 40 9.01 -9.33 -1.56
C PRO A 40 8.16 -9.09 -0.31
N THR A 41 8.63 -8.23 0.58
CA THR A 41 8.03 -7.95 1.90
C THR A 41 7.28 -6.63 1.98
N ALA A 42 7.24 -5.82 0.92
CA ALA A 42 6.71 -4.47 1.00
C ALA A 42 5.70 -4.13 -0.08
N TYR A 43 4.56 -3.61 0.36
CA TYR A 43 3.41 -3.24 -0.45
C TYR A 43 3.14 -1.76 -0.26
N ILE A 44 2.82 -1.05 -1.34
CA ILE A 44 2.31 0.32 -1.26
C ILE A 44 0.83 0.26 -1.61
N VAL A 45 -0.02 0.80 -0.74
CA VAL A 45 -1.46 0.87 -0.94
C VAL A 45 -1.93 2.31 -1.04
N LYS A 46 -2.89 2.56 -1.92
CA LYS A 46 -3.62 3.81 -2.08
C LYS A 46 -5.01 3.63 -1.50
N VAL A 47 -5.40 4.55 -0.62
CA VAL A 47 -6.70 4.52 0.05
C VAL A 47 -7.38 5.89 0.02
N ASN A 48 -8.68 5.92 0.32
CA ASN A 48 -9.40 7.18 0.55
C ASN A 48 -8.79 7.95 1.74
N SER A 49 -8.86 9.28 1.72
CA SER A 49 -8.25 10.13 2.76
C SER A 49 -8.78 9.95 4.18
N GLY A 50 -9.97 9.36 4.34
CA GLY A 50 -10.56 9.00 5.64
C GLY A 50 -9.99 7.71 6.25
N ILE A 51 -9.19 6.94 5.53
CA ILE A 51 -8.60 5.69 6.01
C ILE A 51 -7.25 5.97 6.68
N SER A 52 -7.10 5.52 7.92
CA SER A 52 -5.90 5.62 8.75
C SER A 52 -5.02 4.36 8.64
N SER A 53 -3.77 4.44 9.14
CA SER A 53 -2.92 3.24 9.29
C SER A 53 -3.52 2.22 10.26
N SER A 54 -4.27 2.67 11.27
CA SER A 54 -4.95 1.77 12.22
C SER A 54 -6.03 0.95 11.54
N ASP A 55 -6.80 1.55 10.63
CA ASP A 55 -7.84 0.85 9.87
C ASP A 55 -7.22 -0.24 8.98
N ILE A 56 -6.10 0.07 8.33
CA ILE A 56 -5.34 -0.90 7.52
C ILE A 56 -4.80 -2.02 8.40
N ALA A 57 -4.21 -1.70 9.55
CA ALA A 57 -3.68 -2.71 10.48
C ALA A 57 -4.79 -3.62 11.02
N GLN A 58 -5.94 -3.07 11.37
CA GLN A 58 -7.11 -3.83 11.80
C GLN A 58 -7.59 -4.78 10.69
N PHE A 59 -7.63 -4.32 9.45
CA PHE A 59 -7.94 -5.17 8.30
C PHE A 59 -6.92 -6.30 8.13
N LEU A 60 -5.62 -6.00 8.16
CA LEU A 60 -4.56 -7.02 8.01
C LEU A 60 -4.69 -8.12 9.07
N ASN A 61 -5.06 -7.77 10.31
CA ASN A 61 -5.33 -8.74 11.37
C ASN A 61 -6.50 -9.69 11.09
N THR A 62 -7.38 -9.38 10.12
CA THR A 62 -8.47 -10.27 9.71
C THR A 62 -8.05 -11.28 8.63
N LEU A 63 -6.87 -11.12 8.04
CA LEU A 63 -6.40 -11.99 6.98
C LEU A 63 -5.69 -13.21 7.54
N ASP A 64 -6.18 -14.42 7.19
CA ASP A 64 -5.51 -15.68 7.57
C ASP A 64 -4.03 -15.74 7.15
N THR A 65 -3.64 -15.02 6.09
CA THR A 65 -2.25 -14.99 5.59
C THR A 65 -1.32 -14.16 6.44
N VAL A 66 -1.87 -13.22 7.20
CA VAL A 66 -1.15 -12.34 8.13
C VAL A 66 -1.37 -12.80 9.57
N PHE A 67 -2.36 -13.65 9.82
CA PHE A 67 -2.56 -14.34 11.08
C PHE A 67 -1.26 -15.07 11.44
N GLU A 68 -0.63 -14.70 12.56
CA GLU A 68 0.70 -15.12 13.04
C GLU A 68 1.94 -14.43 12.41
N SER A 69 1.78 -13.65 11.35
CA SER A 69 2.89 -12.86 10.76
C SER A 69 3.01 -11.48 11.39
N LYS A 70 4.24 -10.98 11.56
CA LYS A 70 4.48 -9.60 11.98
C LYS A 70 4.30 -8.67 10.78
N PHE A 71 3.69 -7.52 10.99
CA PHE A 71 3.62 -6.49 9.95
C PHE A 71 3.74 -5.09 10.54
N PHE A 72 4.05 -4.13 9.68
CA PHE A 72 4.16 -2.71 10.02
C PHE A 72 3.47 -1.89 8.94
N VAL A 73 2.65 -0.92 9.34
CA VAL A 73 1.95 0.00 8.44
C VAL A 73 2.33 1.43 8.77
N SER A 74 2.77 2.19 7.76
CA SER A 74 3.08 3.61 7.90
C SER A 74 2.53 4.42 6.74
N GLU A 75 2.02 5.62 7.03
CA GLU A 75 1.69 6.59 5.99
C GLU A 75 2.98 7.00 5.25
N VAL A 76 2.90 7.17 3.94
CA VAL A 76 4.01 7.60 3.09
C VAL A 76 3.59 8.75 2.18
N ILE A 77 4.52 9.68 1.96
CA ILE A 77 4.35 10.83 1.06
C ILE A 77 5.08 10.49 -0.23
N LEU A 78 4.34 10.00 -1.23
CA LEU A 78 4.94 9.58 -2.50
C LEU A 78 5.56 10.75 -3.28
N GLU A 79 5.09 11.98 -3.06
CA GLU A 79 5.65 13.20 -3.65
C GLU A 79 7.11 13.45 -3.20
N ASN A 80 7.52 12.86 -2.07
CA ASN A 80 8.88 12.91 -1.55
C ASN A 80 9.44 11.49 -1.39
N SER A 81 9.59 10.79 -2.52
CA SER A 81 10.16 9.44 -2.59
C SER A 81 11.36 9.41 -3.52
N ASN A 82 12.37 8.59 -3.17
CA ASN A 82 13.60 8.41 -3.96
C ASN A 82 14.21 7.03 -3.67
N GLY A 83 15.17 6.58 -4.48
CA GLY A 83 15.88 5.31 -4.31
C GLY A 83 16.08 4.55 -5.63
N ILE A 84 16.34 3.24 -5.50
CA ILE A 84 16.53 2.34 -6.65
C ILE A 84 15.33 1.38 -6.70
N LEU A 85 14.47 1.60 -7.68
CA LEU A 85 13.34 0.73 -8.03
C LEU A 85 13.34 0.54 -9.55
N PRO A 86 12.69 -0.52 -10.06
CA PRO A 86 12.53 -0.70 -11.49
C PRO A 86 11.70 0.43 -12.11
N PRO A 87 11.88 0.66 -13.43
CA PRO A 87 11.12 1.67 -14.15
C PRO A 87 9.60 1.57 -13.94
N GLN A 88 9.02 0.36 -14.00
CA GLN A 88 7.55 0.20 -13.87
C GLN A 88 7.03 0.62 -12.49
N ALA A 89 7.83 0.44 -11.43
CA ALA A 89 7.45 0.88 -10.09
C ALA A 89 7.46 2.41 -9.99
N TRP A 90 8.46 3.07 -10.57
CA TRP A 90 8.51 4.53 -10.63
C TRP A 90 7.38 5.12 -11.49
N GLU A 91 7.08 4.50 -12.64
CA GLU A 91 5.95 4.89 -13.49
C GLU A 91 4.63 4.82 -12.73
N TRP A 92 4.41 3.74 -11.95
CA TRP A 92 3.22 3.61 -11.11
C TRP A 92 3.15 4.71 -10.05
N ILE A 93 4.26 4.96 -9.32
CA ILE A 93 4.33 6.01 -8.28
C ILE A 93 3.99 7.38 -8.90
N GLN A 94 4.61 7.73 -10.03
CA GLN A 94 4.39 9.00 -10.72
C GLN A 94 2.93 9.14 -11.19
N LYS A 95 2.31 8.07 -11.68
CA LYS A 95 0.88 8.06 -12.03
C LYS A 95 0.01 8.35 -10.81
N GLN A 96 0.30 7.76 -9.66
CA GLN A 96 -0.46 8.01 -8.44
C GLN A 96 -0.27 9.43 -7.89
N VAL A 97 0.95 9.98 -7.95
CA VAL A 97 1.23 11.37 -7.56
C VAL A 97 0.46 12.36 -8.43
N LYS A 98 0.46 12.15 -9.76
CA LYS A 98 -0.30 12.99 -10.70
C LYS A 98 -1.80 12.95 -10.41
N ASP A 99 -2.37 11.76 -10.24
CA ASP A 99 -3.79 11.59 -9.90
C ASP A 99 -4.18 12.28 -8.58
N ASN A 100 -3.28 12.31 -7.59
CA ASN A 100 -3.52 13.01 -6.33
C ASN A 100 -3.35 14.54 -6.43
N SER A 101 -2.70 15.05 -7.50
CA SER A 101 -2.32 16.46 -7.68
C SER A 101 -3.21 17.23 -8.69
N GLN A 102 -3.90 16.55 -9.60
CA GLN A 102 -4.68 17.15 -10.72
C GLN A 102 -5.91 18.00 -10.33
N LEU A 103 -6.08 18.38 -9.05
CA LEU A 103 -7.17 19.24 -8.58
C LEU A 103 -6.70 20.59 -7.97
N PHE A 104 -5.44 20.96 -8.16
CA PHE A 104 -4.91 22.28 -7.79
C PHE A 104 -4.69 23.23 -8.97
N HIS A 105 -5.45 23.06 -10.06
CA HIS A 105 -5.61 24.12 -11.04
C HIS A 105 -6.84 24.95 -10.63
N PRO A 106 -6.65 26.22 -10.19
CA PRO A 106 -7.76 27.14 -9.95
C PRO A 106 -8.55 27.44 -11.23
#